data_AF-A0A517R944-F1
#
_entry.id   AF-A0A517R944-F1
#
_cell.length_a   1.000
_cell.length_b   1.000
_cell.length_c   1.000
_cell.angle_alpha   90.00
_cell.angle_beta   90.00
_cell.angle_gamma   90.00
#
_symmetry.space_group_name_H-M   'P 1'
#
loop_
_entity.id
_entity.type
_entity.pdbx_description
1 polymer ?
#
loop_
_entity_poly.entity_id
_entity_poly.type
_entity_poly.pdbx_seq_one_letter_code
_entity_poly.pdbx_strand_id
1 'polypeptide(L)'
;MPIKVRCKECNASFSVKDEAAGKRVRCKACSAPVKVPSGQPKKKRRSSSDSADTDDFLASFDIDKIEDKESKICPRCGYDVDEEDIECANCGVDLSTGRMSEATRRKRKRKGPAVEEFYSKAWGDAYRFLGNHKGLAIKTAIYSVIASCLFFSSIFMMFWCHRTPPRAFWGFIAFVSIMAIPGWIWFIQTEVVRFALQKKDKLKRINFDFFLCSALGIKFIFWTILFSLPAQAIFGSLGYYYISNGSTPVGAILIAVGFIPTFLMFPLAIPHMTMVDTTPGWMPHKLGKVFLVLFKPAIFWCFVFLITNLPAIGCLAGIGAAYGNDLNKFFSNVRYNSTIAADNSAKEWADENKVKDFQPGPMVGKTPAELKPKVLIVPSILWFLACLFYAPAMIYNARVNGLLALHSKPDLGLITKTQETKYVSKAERAQTGPATARWKLATIGVLAGSGVGTGLYFLIPMLPEMLLYVFIGIFGLTNLGCFGTTLVKIKQADGVGQCVLGFFISLYAYGKGWVYAEKDKEMGSVMLTWTLSLIAGNILVLGMDHHGLLNDKEKPPAANAPAEVPVGEAAP
;
A
#
# COMPACT_ATOMS: atom_id res chain seq x y z
N MET A 1 1.37 -51.48 28.46
CA MET A 1 2.48 -52.25 29.06
C MET A 1 3.71 -52.11 28.19
N PRO A 2 4.87 -51.65 28.70
CA PRO A 2 6.03 -51.33 27.88
C PRO A 2 6.44 -52.48 26.93
N ILE A 3 6.53 -52.16 25.63
CA ILE A 3 6.86 -53.11 24.56
C ILE A 3 8.37 -53.32 24.55
N LYS A 4 8.83 -54.56 24.74
CA LYS A 4 10.24 -54.93 24.61
C LYS A 4 10.59 -55.11 23.13
N VAL A 5 11.54 -54.35 22.63
CA VAL A 5 11.98 -54.39 21.23
C VAL A 5 13.48 -54.71 21.18
N ARG A 6 13.89 -55.55 20.24
CA ARG A 6 15.29 -55.89 19.97
C ARG A 6 15.77 -55.19 18.71
N CYS A 7 16.89 -54.47 18.79
CA CYS A 7 17.51 -53.89 17.61
C CYS A 7 18.14 -54.99 16.75
N LYS A 8 17.87 -55.00 15.44
CA LYS A 8 18.44 -55.99 14.51
C LYS A 8 19.93 -55.77 14.20
N GLU A 9 20.42 -54.54 14.37
CA GLU A 9 21.81 -54.21 14.01
C GLU A 9 22.79 -54.46 15.16
N CYS A 10 22.42 -54.14 16.40
CA CYS A 10 23.32 -54.30 17.55
C CYS A 10 22.83 -55.31 18.59
N ASN A 11 21.71 -56.02 18.34
CA ASN A 11 21.08 -56.99 19.23
C ASN A 11 20.67 -56.51 20.63
N ALA A 12 20.83 -55.22 20.94
CA ALA A 12 20.41 -54.63 22.20
C ALA A 12 18.87 -54.64 22.35
N SER A 13 18.39 -55.08 23.51
CA SER A 13 16.96 -55.05 23.87
C SER A 13 16.65 -53.82 24.73
N PHE A 14 15.57 -53.10 24.39
CA PHE A 14 15.11 -51.95 25.15
C PHE A 14 13.58 -51.86 25.17
N SER A 15 13.04 -51.27 26.22
CA SER A 15 11.61 -51.07 26.40
C SER A 15 11.17 -49.72 25.85
N VAL A 16 10.02 -49.72 25.17
CA VAL A 16 9.41 -48.53 24.55
C VAL A 16 7.98 -48.37 25.06
N LYS A 17 7.52 -47.12 25.22
CA LYS A 17 6.13 -46.82 25.61
C LYS A 17 5.14 -47.27 24.53
N ASP A 18 3.92 -47.60 24.94
CA ASP A 18 2.87 -48.10 24.05
C ASP A 18 2.49 -47.14 22.93
N GLU A 19 2.59 -45.83 23.17
CA GLU A 19 2.34 -44.78 22.17
C GLU A 19 3.26 -44.85 20.94
N ALA A 20 4.36 -45.62 21.06
CA ALA A 20 5.30 -45.88 19.98
C ALA A 20 5.01 -47.18 19.22
N ALA A 21 3.97 -47.94 19.59
CA ALA A 21 3.52 -49.12 18.84
C ALA A 21 3.24 -48.74 17.38
N GLY A 22 3.79 -49.50 16.43
CA GLY A 22 3.70 -49.20 14.99
C GLY A 22 4.61 -48.08 14.48
N LYS A 23 5.23 -47.29 15.37
CA LYS A 23 6.16 -46.19 15.00
C LYS A 23 7.61 -46.67 14.97
N ARG A 24 8.48 -45.89 14.31
CA ARG A 24 9.95 -46.10 14.30
C ARG A 24 10.60 -45.34 15.45
N VAL A 25 11.40 -46.03 16.25
CA VAL A 25 12.18 -45.44 17.35
C VAL A 25 13.67 -45.72 17.13
N ARG A 26 14.55 -44.81 17.55
CA ARG A 26 15.99 -45.03 17.43
C ARG A 26 16.48 -45.95 18.55
N CYS A 27 17.35 -46.89 18.21
CA CYS A 27 18.03 -47.72 19.19
C CYS A 27 18.94 -46.87 20.08
N LYS A 28 18.89 -47.08 21.40
CA LYS A 28 19.74 -46.34 22.35
C LYS A 28 21.23 -46.69 22.24
N ALA A 29 21.58 -47.84 21.66
CA ALA A 29 22.95 -48.32 21.59
C ALA A 29 23.65 -47.96 20.25
N CYS A 30 22.98 -48.08 19.11
CA CYS A 30 23.57 -47.82 17.79
C CYS A 30 22.89 -46.72 16.99
N SER A 31 21.86 -46.04 17.54
CA SER A 31 21.05 -45.02 16.85
C SER A 31 20.28 -45.47 15.61
N ALA A 32 20.38 -46.74 15.20
CA ALA A 32 19.65 -47.29 14.07
C ALA A 32 18.13 -47.24 14.28
N PRO A 33 17.33 -46.95 13.24
CA PRO A 33 15.87 -46.90 13.33
C PRO A 33 15.27 -48.30 13.46
N VAL A 34 14.58 -48.58 14.58
CA VAL A 34 13.92 -49.85 14.88
C VAL A 34 12.40 -49.68 14.83
N LYS A 35 11.68 -50.55 14.11
CA LYS A 35 10.21 -50.54 14.02
C LYS A 35 9.62 -51.28 15.23
N VAL A 36 8.76 -50.62 16.01
CA VAL A 36 8.07 -51.24 17.16
C VAL A 36 6.86 -52.03 16.65
N PRO A 37 6.73 -53.32 16.98
CA PRO A 37 5.59 -54.12 16.53
C PRO A 37 4.27 -53.57 17.12
N SER A 38 3.28 -53.34 16.25
CA SER A 38 1.90 -53.07 16.66
C SER A 38 1.23 -54.40 17.00
N GLY A 39 0.74 -54.55 18.22
CA GLY A 39 0.21 -55.80 18.77
C GLY A 39 -1.12 -56.30 18.18
N GLN A 40 -1.38 -56.14 16.88
CA GLN A 40 -2.48 -56.86 16.24
C GLN A 40 -2.00 -58.26 15.79
N PRO A 41 -2.77 -59.32 16.09
CA PRO A 41 -2.35 -60.69 15.86
C PRO A 41 -2.33 -61.01 14.36
N LYS A 42 -1.17 -60.89 13.71
CA LYS A 42 -0.92 -61.51 12.40
C LYS A 42 -0.71 -63.03 12.59
N LYS A 43 -1.49 -63.82 11.83
CA LYS A 43 -1.39 -65.29 11.72
C LYS A 43 0.06 -65.69 11.41
N LYS A 44 0.64 -66.58 12.23
CA LYS A 44 1.99 -67.13 12.07
C LYS A 44 2.14 -67.84 10.72
N ARG A 45 3.08 -67.39 9.87
CA ARG A 45 3.70 -68.22 8.83
C ARG A 45 4.95 -68.90 9.42
N ARG A 46 5.06 -70.21 9.22
CA ARG A 46 6.27 -71.00 9.45
C ARG A 46 7.26 -70.71 8.32
N SER A 47 8.51 -70.42 8.67
CA SER A 47 9.65 -70.46 7.73
C SER A 47 10.35 -71.81 7.88
N SER A 48 10.38 -72.62 6.84
CA SER A 48 11.38 -73.68 6.67
C SER A 48 12.56 -73.10 5.91
N SER A 49 13.75 -73.26 6.47
CA SER A 49 15.02 -73.14 5.77
C SER A 49 15.23 -74.36 4.88
N ASP A 50 15.72 -74.15 3.66
CA ASP A 50 16.85 -74.93 3.13
C ASP A 50 17.43 -74.23 1.89
N SER A 51 18.75 -74.29 1.78
CA SER A 51 19.57 -73.83 0.66
C SER A 51 19.73 -74.95 -0.35
N ALA A 52 19.49 -74.70 -1.64
CA ALA A 52 20.09 -75.51 -2.71
C ALA A 52 20.11 -74.74 -4.04
N ASP A 53 21.31 -74.77 -4.63
CA ASP A 53 21.73 -74.69 -6.03
C ASP A 53 21.02 -73.81 -7.07
N THR A 54 21.89 -73.07 -7.75
CA THR A 54 21.68 -72.25 -8.94
C THR A 54 21.49 -73.14 -10.17
N ASP A 55 20.27 -73.20 -10.69
CA ASP A 55 19.92 -73.09 -12.13
C ASP A 55 18.44 -73.45 -12.42
N ASP A 56 17.68 -73.91 -11.41
CA ASP A 56 16.23 -74.22 -11.54
C ASP A 56 15.31 -73.19 -10.83
N PHE A 57 15.90 -72.07 -10.37
CA PHE A 57 15.22 -71.04 -9.57
C PHE A 57 14.18 -70.24 -10.35
N LEU A 58 14.35 -70.06 -11.67
CA LEU A 58 13.43 -69.23 -12.47
C LEU A 58 12.17 -69.98 -12.93
N ALA A 59 12.20 -71.32 -12.99
CA ALA A 59 11.07 -72.12 -13.49
C ALA A 59 10.01 -72.45 -12.41
N SER A 60 10.36 -72.33 -11.13
CA SER A 60 9.46 -72.62 -9.98
C SER A 60 8.89 -71.37 -9.29
N PHE A 61 9.15 -70.17 -9.84
CA PHE A 61 8.52 -68.93 -9.36
C PHE A 61 7.06 -68.88 -9.78
N ASP A 62 6.21 -69.43 -8.93
CA ASP A 62 4.76 -69.30 -8.99
C ASP A 62 4.38 -67.84 -8.64
N ILE A 63 4.35 -66.98 -9.67
CA ILE A 63 4.15 -65.52 -9.57
C ILE A 63 2.87 -65.19 -8.75
N ASP A 64 1.86 -66.06 -8.82
CA ASP A 64 0.58 -65.93 -8.11
C ASP A 64 0.69 -66.03 -6.57
N LYS A 65 1.78 -66.61 -6.04
CA LYS A 65 2.02 -66.71 -4.58
C LYS A 65 2.84 -65.56 -4.00
N ILE A 66 3.50 -64.77 -4.85
CA ILE A 66 4.37 -63.65 -4.46
C ILE A 66 3.66 -62.30 -4.67
N GLU A 67 2.66 -62.24 -5.54
CA GLU A 67 1.84 -61.04 -5.71
C GLU A 67 1.04 -60.75 -4.42
N ASP A 68 1.41 -59.68 -3.73
CA ASP A 68 0.82 -59.27 -2.45
C ASP A 68 -0.56 -58.63 -2.73
N LYS A 69 -1.60 -59.48 -2.80
CA LYS A 69 -2.98 -59.11 -3.16
C LYS A 69 -3.61 -58.03 -2.28
N GLU A 70 -3.02 -57.73 -1.12
CA GLU A 70 -3.48 -56.69 -0.19
C GLU A 70 -2.92 -55.29 -0.50
N SER A 71 -1.94 -55.16 -1.42
CA SER A 71 -1.33 -53.86 -1.75
C SER A 71 -1.77 -53.37 -3.13
N LYS A 72 -2.56 -52.28 -3.18
CA LYS A 72 -2.86 -51.58 -4.43
C LYS A 72 -1.83 -50.48 -4.68
N ILE A 73 -1.32 -50.40 -5.90
CA ILE A 73 -0.33 -49.39 -6.28
C ILE A 73 -1.04 -48.30 -7.08
N CYS A 74 -0.79 -47.01 -6.80
CA CYS A 74 -1.34 -45.91 -7.63
C CYS A 74 -0.88 -46.12 -9.08
N PRO A 75 -1.81 -46.25 -10.06
CA PRO A 75 -1.48 -46.56 -11.46
C PRO A 75 -0.67 -45.45 -12.15
N ARG A 76 -0.53 -44.29 -11.51
CA ARG A 76 0.17 -43.13 -12.06
C ARG A 76 1.54 -42.85 -11.44
N CYS A 77 1.70 -43.06 -10.13
CA CYS A 77 2.94 -42.70 -9.44
C CYS A 77 3.63 -43.85 -8.72
N GLY A 78 3.05 -45.05 -8.73
CA GLY A 78 3.67 -46.21 -8.10
C GLY A 78 3.66 -46.16 -6.57
N TYR A 79 2.85 -45.30 -5.95
CA TYR A 79 2.76 -45.21 -4.48
C TYR A 79 1.82 -46.28 -3.95
N ASP A 80 2.21 -46.98 -2.89
CA ASP A 80 1.37 -47.96 -2.21
C ASP A 80 0.18 -47.26 -1.57
N VAL A 81 -1.02 -47.75 -1.84
CA VAL A 81 -2.28 -47.18 -1.37
C VAL A 81 -3.11 -48.27 -0.74
N ASP A 82 -3.74 -47.97 0.39
CA ASP A 82 -4.58 -48.92 1.11
C ASP A 82 -5.85 -49.21 0.28
N GLU A 83 -6.45 -50.40 0.44
CA GLU A 83 -7.61 -50.80 -0.38
C GLU A 83 -8.86 -49.92 -0.20
N GLU A 84 -8.95 -49.21 0.93
CA GLU A 84 -10.05 -48.31 1.28
C GLU A 84 -9.91 -46.91 0.68
N ASP A 85 -8.71 -46.55 0.19
CA ASP A 85 -8.44 -45.20 -0.34
C ASP A 85 -9.00 -45.05 -1.76
N ILE A 86 -9.98 -44.15 -1.92
CA ILE A 86 -10.56 -43.84 -3.23
C ILE A 86 -9.59 -42.96 -4.06
N GLU A 87 -8.86 -42.06 -3.41
CA GLU A 87 -7.86 -41.19 -4.04
C GLU A 87 -6.46 -41.46 -3.48
N CYS A 88 -5.46 -41.58 -4.34
CA CYS A 88 -4.09 -41.76 -3.86
C CYS A 88 -3.56 -40.51 -3.13
N ALA A 89 -3.07 -40.69 -1.91
CA ALA A 89 -2.48 -39.63 -1.10
C ALA A 89 -1.30 -38.89 -1.76
N ASN A 90 -0.53 -39.57 -2.61
CA ASN A 90 0.65 -39.00 -3.27
C ASN A 90 0.33 -38.37 -4.64
N CYS A 91 -0.42 -39.07 -5.51
CA CYS A 91 -0.71 -38.63 -6.88
C CYS A 91 -2.06 -37.90 -7.04
N GLY A 92 -2.97 -38.01 -6.07
CA GLY A 92 -4.31 -37.41 -6.10
C GLY A 92 -5.18 -37.92 -7.26
N VAL A 93 -4.86 -39.11 -7.77
CA VAL A 93 -5.59 -39.79 -8.83
C VAL A 93 -6.57 -40.72 -8.15
N ASP A 94 -7.79 -40.74 -8.65
CA ASP A 94 -8.80 -41.68 -8.22
C ASP A 94 -8.39 -43.08 -8.70
N LEU A 95 -8.25 -44.02 -7.76
CA LEU A 95 -7.73 -45.36 -8.02
C LEU A 95 -8.66 -46.17 -8.92
N SER A 96 -9.96 -45.84 -8.93
CA SER A 96 -10.95 -46.53 -9.76
C SER A 96 -10.94 -46.07 -11.22
N THR A 97 -10.73 -44.78 -11.46
CA THR A 97 -10.83 -44.19 -12.81
C THR A 97 -9.48 -43.90 -13.45
N GLY A 98 -8.38 -43.95 -12.68
CA GLY A 98 -7.04 -43.58 -13.16
C GLY A 98 -6.90 -42.11 -13.56
N ARG A 99 -7.94 -41.30 -13.35
CA ARG A 99 -7.98 -39.86 -13.65
C ARG A 99 -7.97 -39.08 -12.34
N MET A 100 -7.40 -37.88 -12.38
CA MET A 100 -7.56 -36.97 -11.25
C MET A 100 -8.96 -36.40 -11.25
N SER A 101 -9.61 -36.37 -10.09
CA SER A 101 -10.86 -35.64 -9.89
C SER A 101 -10.68 -34.17 -10.30
N GLU A 102 -11.72 -33.52 -10.84
CA GLU A 102 -11.64 -32.12 -11.26
C GLU A 102 -11.19 -31.20 -10.12
N ALA A 103 -11.66 -31.49 -8.90
CA ALA A 103 -11.29 -30.76 -7.69
C ALA A 103 -9.78 -30.88 -7.40
N THR A 104 -9.20 -32.07 -7.49
CA THR A 104 -7.78 -32.31 -7.25
C THR A 104 -6.90 -31.77 -8.38
N ARG A 105 -7.38 -31.83 -9.63
CA ARG A 105 -6.73 -31.16 -10.77
C ARG A 105 -6.70 -29.64 -10.61
N ARG A 106 -7.82 -29.03 -10.16
CA ARG A 106 -7.90 -27.59 -9.86
C ARG A 106 -6.99 -27.21 -8.68
N LYS A 107 -6.96 -27.99 -7.59
CA LYS A 107 -6.05 -27.79 -6.44
C LYS A 107 -4.57 -27.81 -6.85
N ARG A 108 -4.14 -28.82 -7.63
CA ARG A 108 -2.75 -28.91 -8.12
C ARG A 108 -2.38 -27.78 -9.07
N LYS A 109 -3.31 -27.37 -9.95
CA LYS A 109 -3.11 -26.22 -10.86
C LYS A 109 -2.94 -24.90 -10.08
N ARG A 110 -3.64 -24.75 -8.96
CA ARG A 110 -3.63 -23.52 -8.13
C ARG A 110 -2.35 -23.31 -7.31
N LYS A 111 -1.47 -24.32 -7.12
CA LYS A 111 -0.19 -24.19 -6.37
C LYS A 111 -0.32 -23.37 -5.06
N GLY A 112 -1.41 -23.55 -4.31
CA GLY A 112 -1.72 -22.80 -3.09
C GLY A 112 -2.85 -23.44 -2.28
N PRO A 113 -3.01 -23.07 -1.00
CA PRO A 113 -4.13 -23.53 -0.18
C PRO A 113 -5.47 -22.97 -0.70
N ALA A 114 -6.58 -23.62 -0.35
CA ALA A 114 -7.91 -23.27 -0.87
C ALA A 114 -8.39 -21.91 -0.35
N VAL A 115 -9.04 -21.09 -1.20
CA VAL A 115 -9.52 -19.74 -0.84
C VAL A 115 -10.60 -19.82 0.25
N GLU A 116 -11.33 -20.93 0.32
CA GLU A 116 -12.37 -21.16 1.32
C GLU A 116 -11.78 -21.29 2.75
N GLU A 117 -10.56 -21.81 2.87
CA GLU A 117 -9.86 -21.93 4.15
C GLU A 117 -9.42 -20.57 4.72
N PHE A 118 -9.32 -19.54 3.87
CA PHE A 118 -8.95 -18.20 4.29
C PHE A 118 -9.96 -17.63 5.30
N TYR A 119 -11.27 -17.77 5.04
CA TYR A 119 -12.31 -17.16 5.86
C TYR A 119 -12.34 -17.71 7.30
N SER A 120 -12.18 -19.03 7.45
CA SER A 120 -12.17 -19.68 8.77
C SER A 120 -10.86 -19.47 9.52
N LYS A 121 -9.72 -19.46 8.81
CA LYS A 121 -8.39 -19.32 9.44
C LYS A 121 -8.00 -17.87 9.72
N ALA A 122 -8.55 -16.90 8.98
CA ALA A 122 -8.19 -15.49 9.09
C ALA A 122 -8.25 -14.99 10.54
N TRP A 123 -9.31 -15.33 11.26
CA TRP A 123 -9.53 -14.81 12.61
C TRP A 123 -8.54 -15.36 13.64
N GLY A 124 -8.45 -16.69 13.72
CA GLY A 124 -7.64 -17.38 14.72
C GLY A 124 -6.15 -17.23 14.48
N ASP A 125 -5.71 -17.29 13.22
CA ASP A 125 -4.30 -17.15 12.87
C ASP A 125 -3.81 -15.70 13.07
N ALA A 126 -4.61 -14.70 12.69
CA ALA A 126 -4.27 -13.31 12.95
C ALA A 126 -4.23 -12.98 14.45
N TYR A 127 -5.13 -13.55 15.25
CA TYR A 127 -5.10 -13.37 16.70
C TYR A 127 -3.87 -14.02 17.34
N ARG A 128 -3.54 -15.25 16.94
CA ARG A 128 -2.32 -15.95 17.38
C ARG A 128 -1.06 -15.18 17.00
N PHE A 129 -1.02 -14.66 15.77
CA PHE A 129 0.08 -13.83 15.29
C PHE A 129 0.25 -12.56 16.13
N LEU A 130 -0.83 -11.83 16.40
CA LEU A 130 -0.81 -10.66 17.28
C LEU A 130 -0.33 -11.03 18.69
N GLY A 131 -0.80 -12.16 19.23
CA GLY A 131 -0.38 -12.68 20.54
C GLY A 131 1.11 -12.99 20.62
N ASN A 132 1.71 -13.50 19.54
CA ASN A 132 3.14 -13.76 19.44
C ASN A 132 3.98 -12.47 19.24
N HIS A 133 3.35 -11.40 18.75
CA HIS A 133 4.01 -10.14 18.38
C HIS A 133 3.49 -8.91 19.14
N LYS A 134 3.06 -9.06 20.40
CA LYS A 134 2.59 -7.95 21.26
C LYS A 134 3.57 -6.79 21.35
N GLY A 135 4.87 -7.08 21.40
CA GLY A 135 5.91 -6.04 21.43
C GLY A 135 5.90 -5.15 20.18
N LEU A 136 5.53 -5.69 19.01
CA LEU A 136 5.38 -4.90 17.79
C LEU A 136 4.15 -3.99 17.86
N ALA A 137 3.06 -4.44 18.49
CA ALA A 137 1.84 -3.65 18.71
C ALA A 137 2.11 -2.48 19.66
N ILE A 138 2.79 -2.73 20.78
CA ILE A 138 3.16 -1.68 21.74
C ILE A 138 4.08 -0.66 21.08
N LYS A 139 5.11 -1.12 20.35
CA LYS A 139 6.01 -0.22 19.60
C LYS A 139 5.24 0.63 18.59
N THR A 140 4.36 0.01 17.81
CA THR A 140 3.49 0.72 16.87
C THR A 140 2.67 1.80 17.57
N ALA A 141 2.04 1.49 18.71
CA ALA A 141 1.25 2.46 19.46
C ALA A 141 2.12 3.64 19.93
N ILE A 142 3.29 3.37 20.51
CA ILE A 142 4.24 4.40 20.94
C ILE A 142 4.67 5.28 19.76
N TYR A 143 5.03 4.67 18.62
CA TYR A 143 5.44 5.43 17.44
C TYR A 143 4.31 6.28 16.86
N SER A 144 3.09 5.75 16.80
CA SER A 144 1.92 6.51 16.38
C SER A 144 1.63 7.69 17.32
N VAL A 145 1.75 7.50 18.63
CA VAL A 145 1.60 8.57 19.62
C VAL A 145 2.67 9.64 19.44
N ILE A 146 3.95 9.26 19.36
CA ILE A 146 5.06 10.21 19.16
C ILE A 146 4.89 10.99 17.86
N ALA A 147 4.64 10.29 16.73
CA ALA A 147 4.45 10.94 15.44
C ALA A 147 3.24 11.89 15.44
N SER A 148 2.13 11.50 16.09
CA SER A 148 0.94 12.35 16.22
C SER A 148 1.19 13.56 17.11
N CYS A 149 1.88 13.39 18.25
CA CYS A 149 2.24 14.49 19.13
C CYS A 149 3.11 15.51 18.39
N LEU A 150 4.15 15.04 17.68
CA LEU A 150 5.00 15.91 16.85
C LEU A 150 4.17 16.64 15.78
N PHE A 151 3.24 15.95 15.13
CA PHE A 151 2.33 16.56 14.16
C PHE A 151 1.48 17.66 14.79
N PHE A 152 0.74 17.38 15.86
CA PHE A 152 -0.16 18.36 16.49
C PHE A 152 0.59 19.53 17.11
N SER A 153 1.74 19.29 17.76
CA SER A 153 2.59 20.37 18.28
C SER A 153 3.13 21.25 17.14
N SER A 154 3.53 20.66 16.02
CA SER A 154 4.01 21.41 14.86
C SER A 154 2.88 22.21 14.19
N ILE A 155 1.67 21.67 14.08
CA ILE A 155 0.51 22.42 13.59
C ILE A 155 0.15 23.57 14.52
N PHE A 156 0.18 23.35 15.83
CA PHE A 156 -0.03 24.41 16.81
C PHE A 156 1.00 25.53 16.64
N MET A 157 2.29 25.17 16.55
CA MET A 157 3.36 26.15 16.32
C MET A 157 3.25 26.86 14.97
N MET A 158 2.83 26.15 13.92
CA MET A 158 2.57 26.74 12.60
C MET A 158 1.46 27.80 12.66
N PHE A 159 0.41 27.59 13.46
CA PHE A 159 -0.64 28.59 13.66
C PHE A 159 -0.26 29.69 14.65
N TRP A 160 0.66 29.41 15.57
CA TRP A 160 1.16 30.38 16.54
C TRP A 160 2.12 31.39 15.89
N CYS A 161 3.07 30.90 15.08
CA CYS A 161 4.08 31.72 14.43
C CYS A 161 3.47 32.65 13.37
N HIS A 162 3.65 33.96 13.53
CA HIS A 162 3.20 34.96 12.57
C HIS A 162 4.18 35.15 11.39
N ARG A 163 5.50 34.96 11.61
CA ARG A 163 6.51 35.09 10.55
C ARG A 163 6.54 33.88 9.62
N THR A 164 6.74 34.14 8.32
CA THR A 164 6.71 33.11 7.29
C THR A 164 7.81 32.03 7.42
N PRO A 165 9.09 32.32 7.76
CA PRO A 165 10.10 31.26 7.80
C PRO A 165 9.88 30.24 8.93
N PRO A 166 9.63 30.64 10.20
CA PRO A 166 9.27 29.69 11.25
C PRO A 166 7.97 28.94 10.95
N ARG A 167 6.96 29.61 10.38
CA ARG A 167 5.70 28.97 9.99
C ARG A 167 5.90 27.88 8.94
N ALA A 168 6.71 28.14 7.92
CA ALA A 168 7.07 27.14 6.90
C ALA A 168 7.87 25.97 7.49
N PHE A 169 8.81 26.24 8.39
CA PHE A 169 9.58 25.21 9.10
C PHE A 169 8.66 24.26 9.90
N TRP A 170 7.76 24.80 10.71
CA TRP A 170 6.81 23.98 11.47
C TRP A 170 5.80 23.26 10.58
N GLY A 171 5.38 23.88 9.48
CA GLY A 171 4.56 23.23 8.46
C GLY A 171 5.25 22.03 7.82
N PHE A 172 6.56 22.14 7.51
CA PHE A 172 7.35 21.03 7.01
C PHE A 172 7.49 19.89 8.02
N ILE A 173 7.77 20.20 9.29
CA ILE A 173 7.83 19.16 10.34
C ILE A 173 6.46 18.48 10.49
N ALA A 174 5.37 19.25 10.53
CA ALA A 174 4.03 18.69 10.59
C ALA A 174 3.78 17.74 9.41
N PHE A 175 4.14 18.14 8.19
CA PHE A 175 4.03 17.32 7.00
C PHE A 175 4.81 16.00 7.13
N VAL A 176 6.09 16.04 7.52
CA VAL A 176 6.90 14.83 7.69
C VAL A 176 6.33 13.93 8.79
N SER A 177 5.92 14.49 9.92
CA SER A 177 5.32 13.75 11.04
C SER A 177 4.03 13.03 10.67
N ILE A 178 3.12 13.69 9.92
CA ILE A 178 1.87 13.05 9.50
C ILE A 178 2.12 11.99 8.41
N MET A 179 3.17 12.12 7.58
CA MET A 179 3.56 11.07 6.62
C MET A 179 4.09 9.80 7.28
N ALA A 180 4.68 9.89 8.47
CA ALA A 180 5.24 8.73 9.15
C ALA A 180 4.18 7.65 9.47
N ILE A 181 2.95 8.05 9.78
CA ILE A 181 1.84 7.12 10.13
C ILE A 181 1.40 6.24 8.94
N PRO A 182 0.97 6.78 7.79
CA PRO A 182 0.62 5.96 6.62
C PRO A 182 1.83 5.20 6.07
N GLY A 183 3.03 5.76 6.19
CA GLY A 183 4.26 5.06 5.83
C GLY A 183 4.54 3.83 6.68
N TRP A 184 4.29 3.93 7.99
CA TRP A 184 4.39 2.78 8.90
C TRP A 184 3.34 1.71 8.59
N ILE A 185 2.10 2.11 8.25
CA ILE A 185 1.07 1.18 7.76
C ILE A 185 1.59 0.42 6.56
N TRP A 186 2.07 1.15 5.56
CA TRP A 186 2.56 0.58 4.32
C TRP A 186 3.71 -0.40 4.57
N PHE A 187 4.65 -0.02 5.43
CA PHE A 187 5.78 -0.85 5.82
C PHE A 187 5.34 -2.15 6.51
N ILE A 188 4.48 -2.08 7.53
CA ILE A 188 4.03 -3.28 8.25
C ILE A 188 3.20 -4.19 7.35
N GLN A 189 2.30 -3.62 6.54
CA GLN A 189 1.50 -4.37 5.59
C GLN A 189 2.38 -5.12 4.59
N THR A 190 3.35 -4.43 3.99
CA THR A 190 4.25 -5.06 2.99
C THR A 190 5.18 -6.10 3.60
N GLU A 191 5.76 -5.86 4.78
CA GLU A 191 6.62 -6.85 5.43
C GLU A 191 5.81 -8.08 5.87
N VAL A 192 4.70 -7.92 6.59
CA VAL A 192 3.90 -9.06 7.07
C VAL A 192 3.38 -9.90 5.89
N VAL A 193 2.93 -9.26 4.80
CA VAL A 193 2.50 -9.98 3.59
C VAL A 193 3.68 -10.71 2.93
N ARG A 194 4.86 -10.09 2.85
CA ARG A 194 6.08 -10.75 2.34
C ARG A 194 6.44 -11.98 3.17
N PHE A 195 6.38 -11.89 4.49
CA PHE A 195 6.65 -13.02 5.40
C PHE A 195 5.62 -14.14 5.24
N ALA A 196 4.33 -13.80 5.11
CA ALA A 196 3.27 -14.76 4.86
C ALA A 196 3.48 -15.50 3.52
N LEU A 197 3.86 -14.79 2.46
CA LEU A 197 4.16 -15.37 1.15
C LEU A 197 5.41 -16.26 1.16
N GLN A 198 6.38 -15.97 2.03
CA GLN A 198 7.57 -16.80 2.27
C GLN A 198 7.32 -17.98 3.21
N LYS A 199 6.11 -18.13 3.77
CA LYS A 199 5.75 -19.15 4.78
C LYS A 199 6.71 -19.19 5.97
N LYS A 200 7.16 -18.02 6.42
CA LYS A 200 8.04 -17.88 7.59
C LYS A 200 7.22 -17.48 8.82
N ASP A 201 7.45 -18.17 9.93
CA ASP A 201 6.68 -17.96 11.17
C ASP A 201 7.25 -16.86 12.08
N LYS A 202 8.51 -16.46 11.89
CA LYS A 202 9.18 -15.45 12.70
C LYS A 202 9.50 -14.21 11.87
N LEU A 203 8.91 -13.07 12.27
CA LEU A 203 9.31 -11.76 11.78
C LEU A 203 10.77 -11.46 12.18
N LYS A 204 11.56 -10.94 11.24
CA LYS A 204 12.85 -10.31 11.57
C LYS A 204 12.58 -9.13 12.50
N ARG A 205 13.53 -8.77 13.38
CA ARG A 205 13.39 -7.56 14.22
C ARG A 205 13.15 -6.36 13.31
N ILE A 206 11.93 -5.83 13.39
CA ILE A 206 11.54 -4.60 12.71
C ILE A 206 11.95 -3.45 13.62
N ASN A 207 12.83 -2.59 13.12
CA ASN A 207 13.15 -1.32 13.74
C ASN A 207 12.35 -0.23 13.03
N PHE A 208 11.78 0.69 13.80
CA PHE A 208 11.14 1.86 13.23
C PHE A 208 12.20 2.86 12.82
N ASP A 209 12.08 3.32 11.59
CA ASP A 209 12.88 4.40 11.03
C ASP A 209 11.92 5.48 10.55
N PHE A 210 11.97 6.63 11.22
CA PHE A 210 11.04 7.74 11.00
C PHE A 210 11.13 8.29 9.57
N PHE A 211 12.33 8.40 9.00
CA PHE A 211 12.53 8.95 7.66
C PHE A 211 12.12 7.95 6.58
N LEU A 212 12.46 6.67 6.75
CA LEU A 212 12.01 5.61 5.85
C LEU A 212 10.47 5.52 5.85
N CYS A 213 9.85 5.60 7.03
CA CYS A 213 8.39 5.63 7.13
C CYS A 213 7.83 6.86 6.42
N SER A 214 8.36 8.05 6.67
CA SER A 214 7.89 9.28 6.01
C SER A 214 7.97 9.19 4.47
N ALA A 215 9.06 8.63 3.93
CA ALA A 215 9.21 8.39 2.49
C ALA A 215 8.20 7.37 1.94
N LEU A 216 7.94 6.29 2.68
CA LEU A 216 6.88 5.33 2.34
C LEU A 216 5.48 5.93 2.51
N GLY A 217 5.31 6.95 3.36
CA GLY A 217 4.08 7.72 3.50
C GLY A 217 3.74 8.49 2.22
N ILE A 218 4.74 9.09 1.58
CA ILE A 218 4.57 9.74 0.27
C ILE A 218 4.11 8.70 -0.76
N LYS A 219 4.69 7.50 -0.75
CA LYS A 219 4.28 6.39 -1.62
C LYS A 219 2.81 5.99 -1.36
N PHE A 220 2.39 5.90 -0.10
CA PHE A 220 1.00 5.61 0.29
C PHE A 220 0.04 6.68 -0.22
N ILE A 221 0.38 7.96 -0.06
CA ILE A 221 -0.47 9.07 -0.51
C ILE A 221 -0.56 9.10 -2.02
N PHE A 222 0.55 8.97 -2.74
CA PHE A 222 0.53 8.94 -4.19
C PHE A 222 -0.32 7.78 -4.70
N TRP A 223 -0.23 6.60 -4.06
CA TRP A 223 -1.09 5.47 -4.37
C TRP A 223 -2.57 5.77 -4.09
N THR A 224 -2.87 6.39 -2.95
CA THR A 224 -4.23 6.80 -2.57
C THR A 224 -4.80 7.79 -3.59
N ILE A 225 -4.04 8.82 -3.98
CA ILE A 225 -4.45 9.79 -5.00
C ILE A 225 -4.70 9.05 -6.32
N LEU A 226 -3.77 8.22 -6.77
CA LEU A 226 -3.89 7.51 -8.05
C LEU A 226 -5.16 6.66 -8.15
N PHE A 227 -5.55 5.99 -7.06
CA PHE A 227 -6.73 5.12 -7.02
C PHE A 227 -8.01 5.84 -6.62
N SER A 228 -7.95 6.93 -5.85
CA SER A 228 -9.13 7.68 -5.42
C SER A 228 -9.53 8.76 -6.41
N LEU A 229 -8.58 9.37 -7.13
CA LEU A 229 -8.82 10.54 -7.98
C LEU A 229 -9.94 10.34 -9.01
N PRO A 230 -10.06 9.22 -9.74
CA PRO A 230 -11.18 9.03 -10.67
C PRO A 230 -12.55 9.08 -9.98
N ALA A 231 -12.66 8.47 -8.80
CA ALA A 231 -13.90 8.49 -8.02
C ALA A 231 -14.11 9.84 -7.32
N GLN A 232 -13.05 10.44 -6.78
CA GLN A 232 -13.09 11.75 -6.13
C GLN A 232 -13.37 12.89 -7.10
N ALA A 233 -13.00 12.79 -8.38
CA ALA A 233 -13.37 13.77 -9.38
C ALA A 233 -14.90 13.90 -9.51
N ILE A 234 -15.63 12.80 -9.29
CA ILE A 234 -17.10 12.79 -9.31
C ILE A 234 -17.63 13.10 -7.90
N PHE A 235 -17.34 12.22 -6.94
CA PHE A 235 -17.93 12.28 -5.60
C PHE A 235 -17.37 13.41 -4.74
N GLY A 236 -16.10 13.77 -4.93
CA GLY A 236 -15.48 14.91 -4.26
C GLY A 236 -16.02 16.24 -4.76
N SER A 237 -16.23 16.38 -6.08
CA SER A 237 -16.86 17.58 -6.67
C SER A 237 -18.32 17.72 -6.24
N LEU A 238 -19.10 16.63 -6.29
CA LEU A 238 -20.45 16.62 -5.74
C LEU A 238 -20.45 16.92 -4.24
N GLY A 239 -19.52 16.33 -3.48
CA GLY A 239 -19.41 16.55 -2.06
C GLY A 239 -19.11 18.01 -1.71
N TYR A 240 -18.19 18.62 -2.45
CA TYR A 240 -17.89 20.04 -2.35
C TYR A 240 -19.11 20.90 -2.69
N TYR A 241 -19.83 20.58 -3.77
CA TYR A 241 -21.08 21.26 -4.13
C TYR A 241 -22.10 21.23 -2.99
N TYR A 242 -22.33 20.07 -2.36
CA TYR A 242 -23.27 19.97 -1.22
C TYR A 242 -22.78 20.73 0.02
N ILE A 243 -21.48 20.71 0.32
CA ILE A 243 -20.89 21.50 1.42
C ILE A 243 -21.11 23.00 1.15
N SER A 244 -20.84 23.46 -0.08
CA SER A 244 -20.98 24.87 -0.46
C SER A 244 -22.43 25.36 -0.40
N ASN A 245 -23.42 24.46 -0.59
CA ASN A 245 -24.84 24.74 -0.48
C ASN A 245 -25.43 24.42 0.91
N GLY A 246 -24.59 24.38 1.95
CA GLY A 246 -25.03 24.26 3.35
C GLY A 246 -25.35 22.83 3.82
N SER A 247 -25.14 21.81 2.99
CA SER A 247 -25.34 20.40 3.35
C SER A 247 -24.02 19.68 3.64
N THR A 248 -23.33 20.11 4.70
CA THR A 248 -22.03 19.54 5.12
C THR A 248 -22.06 18.02 5.34
N PRO A 249 -23.08 17.42 6.00
CA PRO A 249 -23.10 15.97 6.22
C PRO A 249 -23.16 15.17 4.93
N VAL A 250 -24.01 15.59 3.99
CA VAL A 250 -24.16 14.92 2.69
C VAL A 250 -22.86 15.03 1.90
N GLY A 251 -22.26 16.22 1.87
CA GLY A 251 -21.02 16.41 1.13
C GLY A 251 -19.83 15.63 1.72
N ALA A 252 -19.73 15.53 3.05
CA ALA A 252 -18.73 14.70 3.71
C ALA A 252 -18.90 13.20 3.40
N ILE A 253 -20.15 12.71 3.37
CA ILE A 253 -20.47 11.33 3.00
C ILE A 253 -20.06 11.06 1.55
N LEU A 254 -20.36 11.96 0.61
CA LEU A 254 -19.97 11.81 -0.79
C LEU A 254 -18.45 11.74 -0.94
N ILE A 255 -17.70 12.64 -0.29
CA ILE A 255 -16.23 12.57 -0.28
C ILE A 255 -15.76 11.22 0.29
N ALA A 256 -16.36 10.73 1.38
CA ALA A 256 -16.00 9.43 1.94
C ALA A 256 -16.28 8.26 0.97
N VAL A 257 -17.40 8.31 0.24
CA VAL A 257 -17.76 7.34 -0.80
C VAL A 257 -16.71 7.30 -1.91
N GLY A 258 -16.14 8.45 -2.28
CA GLY A 258 -15.05 8.54 -3.26
C GLY A 258 -13.79 7.76 -2.87
N PHE A 259 -13.57 7.45 -1.58
CA PHE A 259 -12.44 6.64 -1.12
C PHE A 259 -12.71 5.13 -1.09
N ILE A 260 -13.98 4.69 -1.24
CA ILE A 260 -14.34 3.27 -1.20
C ILE A 260 -13.54 2.43 -2.22
N PRO A 261 -13.37 2.83 -3.49
CA PRO A 261 -12.59 2.04 -4.45
C PRO A 261 -11.14 1.85 -4.01
N THR A 262 -10.54 2.88 -3.43
CA THR A 262 -9.16 2.81 -2.92
C THR A 262 -9.06 1.85 -1.75
N PHE A 263 -10.02 1.90 -0.83
CA PHE A 263 -10.08 1.01 0.32
C PHE A 263 -10.27 -0.47 -0.08
N LEU A 264 -11.14 -0.74 -1.07
CA LEU A 264 -11.39 -2.07 -1.61
C LEU A 264 -10.18 -2.66 -2.35
N MET A 265 -9.40 -1.82 -3.04
CA MET A 265 -8.23 -2.24 -3.81
C MET A 265 -6.99 -2.45 -2.94
N PHE A 266 -6.93 -1.83 -1.76
CA PHE A 266 -5.78 -1.87 -0.87
C PHE A 266 -5.28 -3.29 -0.52
N PRO A 267 -6.12 -4.25 -0.06
CA PRO A 267 -5.66 -5.60 0.27
C PRO A 267 -5.11 -6.37 -0.94
N LEU A 268 -5.52 -6.00 -2.17
CA LEU A 268 -5.02 -6.63 -3.39
C LEU A 268 -3.73 -5.96 -3.89
N ALA A 269 -3.58 -4.65 -3.67
CA ALA A 269 -2.40 -3.90 -4.07
C ALA A 269 -1.16 -4.29 -3.26
N ILE A 270 -1.29 -4.44 -1.94
CA ILE A 270 -0.15 -4.70 -1.05
C ILE A 270 0.65 -5.96 -1.46
N PRO A 271 0.04 -7.12 -1.79
CA PRO A 271 0.77 -8.26 -2.33
C PRO A 271 1.68 -7.93 -3.52
N HIS A 272 1.20 -7.13 -4.48
CA HIS A 272 2.03 -6.66 -5.60
C HIS A 272 3.16 -5.75 -5.14
N MET A 273 2.91 -4.91 -4.13
CA MET A 273 3.93 -4.02 -3.56
C MET A 273 5.02 -4.77 -2.79
N THR A 274 4.81 -6.05 -2.46
CA THR A 274 5.84 -6.90 -1.85
C THR A 274 6.78 -7.58 -2.85
N MET A 275 6.40 -7.59 -4.13
CA MET A 275 7.14 -8.22 -5.22
C MET A 275 8.30 -7.35 -5.70
N VAL A 276 9.20 -7.96 -6.49
CA VAL A 276 10.27 -7.24 -7.19
C VAL A 276 9.67 -6.27 -8.20
N ASP A 277 8.70 -6.73 -8.98
CA ASP A 277 7.91 -5.87 -9.86
C ASP A 277 6.63 -5.40 -9.15
N THR A 278 6.64 -4.14 -8.71
CA THR A 278 5.49 -3.51 -8.04
C THR A 278 4.50 -2.88 -9.00
N THR A 279 4.83 -2.80 -10.30
CA THR A 279 4.06 -2.07 -11.31
C THR A 279 2.58 -2.48 -11.36
N PRO A 280 2.22 -3.78 -11.31
CA PRO A 280 0.80 -4.16 -11.33
C PRO A 280 -0.03 -3.56 -10.18
N GLY A 281 0.58 -3.34 -9.00
CA GLY A 281 -0.08 -2.69 -7.86
C GLY A 281 -0.32 -1.18 -8.06
N TRP A 282 0.37 -0.57 -9.02
CA TRP A 282 0.21 0.84 -9.40
C TRP A 282 -0.75 1.06 -10.57
N MET A 283 -1.23 0.00 -11.23
CA MET A 283 -2.08 0.12 -12.42
C MET A 283 -3.54 -0.17 -12.09
N PRO A 284 -4.43 0.85 -11.99
CA PRO A 284 -5.83 0.64 -11.62
C PRO A 284 -6.56 -0.36 -12.51
N HIS A 285 -6.30 -0.36 -13.82
CA HIS A 285 -6.93 -1.28 -14.75
C HIS A 285 -6.49 -2.75 -14.57
N LYS A 286 -5.24 -3.01 -14.17
CA LYS A 286 -4.78 -4.39 -13.88
C LYS A 286 -5.32 -4.86 -12.54
N LEU A 287 -5.23 -4.01 -11.53
CA LEU A 287 -5.73 -4.33 -10.20
C LEU A 287 -7.26 -4.48 -10.19
N GLY A 288 -7.98 -3.69 -10.99
CA GLY A 288 -9.42 -3.83 -11.18
C GLY A 288 -9.82 -5.20 -11.74
N LYS A 289 -9.05 -5.77 -12.68
CA LYS A 289 -9.29 -7.14 -13.16
C LYS A 289 -9.09 -8.18 -12.06
N VAL A 290 -8.02 -8.02 -11.27
CA VAL A 290 -7.74 -8.90 -10.12
C VAL A 290 -8.85 -8.79 -9.07
N PHE A 291 -9.35 -7.57 -8.83
CA PHE A 291 -10.45 -7.31 -7.91
C PHE A 291 -11.75 -7.98 -8.32
N LEU A 292 -12.11 -7.98 -9.61
CA LEU A 292 -13.31 -8.68 -10.06
C LEU A 292 -13.25 -10.20 -9.81
N VAL A 293 -12.04 -10.79 -9.84
CA VAL A 293 -11.83 -12.21 -9.50
C VAL A 293 -11.81 -12.44 -7.99
N LEU A 294 -11.17 -11.53 -7.23
CA LEU A 294 -10.93 -11.65 -5.79
C LEU A 294 -11.81 -10.71 -4.95
N PHE A 295 -13.01 -10.40 -5.45
CA PHE A 295 -13.94 -9.46 -4.83
C PHE A 295 -14.34 -9.89 -3.42
N LYS A 296 -14.68 -11.17 -3.24
CA LYS A 296 -15.13 -11.71 -1.95
C LYS A 296 -14.02 -11.69 -0.90
N PRO A 297 -12.78 -12.16 -1.16
CA PRO A 297 -11.69 -12.01 -0.20
C PRO A 297 -11.37 -10.55 0.15
N ALA A 298 -11.38 -9.65 -0.85
CA ALA A 298 -11.10 -8.23 -0.63
C ALA A 298 -12.14 -7.57 0.30
N ILE A 299 -13.43 -7.79 0.05
CA ILE A 299 -14.51 -7.28 0.92
C ILE A 299 -14.40 -7.87 2.32
N PHE A 300 -14.11 -9.15 2.44
CA PHE A 300 -13.94 -9.77 3.76
C PHE A 300 -12.79 -9.12 4.53
N TRP A 301 -11.66 -8.84 3.88
CA TRP A 301 -10.58 -8.08 4.52
C TRP A 301 -11.04 -6.68 4.96
N CYS A 302 -11.76 -5.95 4.10
CA CYS A 302 -12.32 -4.64 4.44
C CYS A 302 -13.28 -4.69 5.63
N PHE A 303 -14.13 -5.73 5.70
CA PHE A 303 -15.03 -5.98 6.82
C PHE A 303 -14.27 -6.23 8.13
N VAL A 304 -13.25 -7.09 8.09
CA VAL A 304 -12.38 -7.35 9.24
C VAL A 304 -11.67 -6.07 9.67
N PHE A 305 -11.18 -5.27 8.72
CA PHE A 305 -10.55 -3.98 8.99
C PHE A 305 -11.50 -3.03 9.71
N LEU A 306 -12.73 -2.88 9.23
CA LEU A 306 -13.71 -2.01 9.85
C LEU A 306 -14.01 -2.46 11.28
N ILE A 307 -14.35 -3.73 11.49
CA ILE A 307 -14.65 -4.27 12.83
C ILE A 307 -13.52 -4.05 13.81
N THR A 308 -12.30 -4.39 13.41
CA THR A 308 -11.13 -4.29 14.30
C THR A 308 -10.72 -2.85 14.59
N ASN A 309 -11.05 -1.90 13.70
CA ASN A 309 -10.79 -0.47 13.91
C ASN A 309 -12.00 0.30 14.49
N LEU A 310 -13.15 -0.34 14.73
CA LEU A 310 -14.33 0.33 15.32
C LEU A 310 -14.01 1.12 16.60
N PRO A 311 -13.23 0.61 17.57
CA PRO A 311 -12.90 1.39 18.76
C PRO A 311 -12.09 2.66 18.45
N ALA A 312 -11.12 2.56 17.54
CA ALA A 312 -10.33 3.72 17.12
C ALA A 312 -11.19 4.74 16.36
N ILE A 313 -12.05 4.27 15.44
CA ILE A 313 -13.01 5.11 14.73
C ILE A 313 -13.99 5.78 15.71
N GLY A 314 -14.45 5.06 16.73
CA GLY A 314 -15.32 5.58 17.78
C GLY A 314 -14.67 6.71 18.58
N CYS A 315 -13.39 6.57 18.94
CA CYS A 315 -12.62 7.65 19.57
C CYS A 315 -12.53 8.89 18.66
N LEU A 316 -12.22 8.71 17.38
CA LEU A 316 -12.11 9.81 16.41
C LEU A 316 -13.47 10.50 16.18
N ALA A 317 -14.54 9.73 16.03
CA ALA A 317 -15.90 10.23 15.90
C ALA A 317 -16.33 11.00 17.16
N GLY A 318 -15.98 10.50 18.35
CA GLY A 318 -16.23 11.17 19.63
C GLY A 318 -15.53 12.54 19.72
N ILE A 319 -14.28 12.63 19.28
CA ILE A 319 -13.56 13.91 19.19
C ILE A 319 -14.31 14.88 18.26
N GLY A 320 -14.66 14.42 17.05
CA GLY A 320 -15.34 15.26 16.06
C GLY A 320 -16.70 15.75 16.52
N ALA A 321 -17.53 14.85 17.06
CA ALA A 321 -18.90 15.14 17.46
C ALA A 321 -18.99 15.99 18.73
N ALA A 322 -18.17 15.71 19.76
CA ALA A 322 -18.27 16.39 21.05
C ALA A 322 -17.39 17.64 21.14
N TYR A 323 -16.24 17.67 20.47
CA TYR A 323 -15.24 18.73 20.64
C TYR A 323 -14.88 19.48 19.34
N GLY A 324 -15.45 19.10 18.19
CA GLY A 324 -15.12 19.71 16.90
C GLY A 324 -15.28 21.23 16.88
N ASN A 325 -16.40 21.75 17.39
CA ASN A 325 -16.67 23.18 17.44
C ASN A 325 -15.72 23.94 18.38
N ASP A 326 -15.46 23.38 19.57
CA ASP A 326 -14.57 24.00 20.56
C ASP A 326 -13.11 24.01 20.08
N LEU A 327 -12.66 22.93 19.44
CA LEU A 327 -11.34 22.86 18.81
C LEU A 327 -11.22 23.87 17.67
N ASN A 328 -12.25 23.98 16.82
CA ASN A 328 -12.26 24.96 15.74
C ASN A 328 -12.17 26.39 16.28
N LYS A 329 -12.95 26.71 17.33
CA LYS A 329 -12.90 28.01 18.00
C LYS A 329 -11.52 28.28 18.63
N PHE A 330 -10.94 27.28 19.30
CA PHE A 330 -9.60 27.38 19.88
C PHE A 330 -8.54 27.71 18.81
N PHE A 331 -8.48 26.93 17.73
CA PHE A 331 -7.49 27.17 16.66
C PHE A 331 -7.78 28.43 15.84
N SER A 332 -9.03 28.89 15.79
CA SER A 332 -9.38 30.19 15.20
C SER A 332 -8.86 31.34 16.05
N ASN A 333 -8.98 31.24 17.39
CA ASN A 333 -8.41 32.22 18.32
C ASN A 333 -6.88 32.26 18.26
N VAL A 334 -6.22 31.10 18.13
CA VAL A 334 -4.75 31.06 17.93
C VAL A 334 -4.34 31.81 16.66
N ARG A 335 -5.04 31.55 15.54
CA ARG A 335 -4.78 32.27 14.27
C ARG A 335 -5.05 33.77 14.40
N TYR A 336 -6.15 34.14 15.05
CA TYR A 336 -6.50 35.54 15.33
C TYR A 336 -5.38 36.25 16.14
N ASN A 337 -4.88 35.62 17.20
CA ASN A 337 -3.79 36.17 18.01
C ASN A 337 -2.48 36.29 17.20
N SER A 338 -2.19 35.31 16.34
CA SER A 338 -1.04 35.36 15.44
C SER A 338 -1.14 36.53 14.45
N THR A 339 -2.33 36.81 13.91
CA THR A 339 -2.54 37.97 13.02
C THR A 339 -2.40 39.32 13.73
N ILE A 340 -2.87 39.44 14.98
CA ILE A 340 -2.63 40.65 15.80
C ILE A 340 -1.13 40.85 16.01
N ALA A 341 -0.40 39.79 16.36
CA ALA A 341 1.04 39.86 16.57
C ALA A 341 1.78 40.26 15.27
N ALA A 342 1.34 39.77 14.11
CA ALA A 342 1.89 40.16 12.81
C ALA A 342 1.75 41.66 12.56
N ASP A 343 0.52 42.19 12.68
CA ASP A 343 0.20 43.58 12.42
C ASP A 343 0.90 44.52 13.41
N ASN A 344 0.93 44.16 14.70
CA ASN A 344 1.65 44.93 15.72
C ASN A 344 3.16 44.95 15.44
N SER A 345 3.76 43.80 15.08
CA SER A 345 5.20 43.73 14.77
C SER A 345 5.57 44.51 13.50
N ALA A 346 4.67 44.59 12.52
CA ALA A 346 4.88 45.39 11.32
C ALA A 346 4.84 46.88 11.64
N LYS A 347 3.94 47.30 12.53
CA LYS A 347 3.89 48.67 13.03
C LYS A 347 5.15 49.03 13.82
N GLU A 348 5.56 48.19 14.77
CA GLU A 348 6.79 48.39 15.54
C GLU A 348 8.01 48.55 14.62
N TRP A 349 8.14 47.68 13.62
CA TRP A 349 9.22 47.79 12.63
C TRP A 349 9.14 49.09 11.81
N ALA A 350 7.95 49.52 11.39
CA ALA A 350 7.76 50.75 10.64
C ALA A 350 8.11 51.99 11.49
N ASP A 351 7.74 51.98 12.77
CA ASP A 351 8.05 53.01 13.74
C ASP A 351 9.58 53.09 13.98
N GLU A 352 10.24 51.94 14.16
CA GLU A 352 11.71 51.83 14.31
C GLU A 352 12.47 52.34 13.06
N ASN A 353 11.96 52.03 11.86
CA ASN A 353 12.59 52.39 10.59
C ASN A 353 12.11 53.74 10.03
N LYS A 354 11.25 54.45 10.77
CA LYS A 354 10.71 55.78 10.40
C LYS A 354 10.05 55.80 9.02
N VAL A 355 9.32 54.75 8.68
CA VAL A 355 8.61 54.64 7.40
C VAL A 355 7.39 55.57 7.43
N LYS A 356 7.42 56.66 6.66
CA LYS A 356 6.40 57.73 6.73
C LYS A 356 5.03 57.33 6.18
N ASP A 357 4.99 56.41 5.22
CA ASP A 357 3.77 56.02 4.50
C ASP A 357 3.22 54.65 4.95
N PHE A 358 3.54 54.21 6.18
CA PHE A 358 3.06 52.94 6.69
C PHE A 358 1.57 53.02 7.04
N GLN A 359 0.75 52.19 6.38
CA GLN A 359 -0.65 52.00 6.74
C GLN A 359 -0.78 50.87 7.76
N PRO A 360 -1.31 51.13 8.97
CA PRO A 360 -1.47 50.09 9.98
C PRO A 360 -2.47 49.02 9.51
N GLY A 361 -2.12 47.76 9.77
CA GLY A 361 -3.00 46.64 9.49
C GLY A 361 -4.32 46.70 10.30
N PRO A 362 -5.38 46.02 9.83
CA PRO A 362 -6.71 46.07 10.44
C PRO A 362 -6.78 45.44 11.85
N MET A 363 -5.70 44.80 12.31
CA MET A 363 -5.62 44.13 13.61
C MET A 363 -4.74 44.88 14.61
N VAL A 364 -4.09 45.97 14.19
CA VAL A 364 -3.27 46.82 15.09
C VAL A 364 -4.12 47.33 16.25
N GLY A 365 -3.63 47.16 17.48
CA GLY A 365 -4.28 47.66 18.69
C GLY A 365 -5.49 46.83 19.17
N LYS A 366 -5.86 45.74 18.48
CA LYS A 366 -6.87 44.81 18.98
C LYS A 366 -6.31 43.93 20.09
N THR A 367 -7.16 43.56 21.05
CA THR A 367 -6.79 42.70 22.16
C THR A 367 -6.72 41.22 21.73
N PRO A 368 -5.69 40.47 22.13
CA PRO A 368 -5.64 39.02 21.92
C PRO A 368 -6.81 38.31 22.59
N ALA A 369 -7.37 37.33 21.91
CA ALA A 369 -8.40 36.46 22.47
C ALA A 369 -7.78 35.53 23.53
N GLU A 370 -8.49 35.33 24.64
CA GLU A 370 -8.09 34.36 25.67
C GLU A 370 -8.16 32.93 25.12
N LEU A 371 -7.08 32.17 25.33
CA LEU A 371 -6.99 30.77 24.94
C LEU A 371 -7.38 29.90 26.12
N LYS A 372 -8.33 28.97 25.91
CA LYS A 372 -8.80 28.02 26.93
C LYS A 372 -8.19 26.63 26.67
N PRO A 373 -7.04 26.27 27.25
CA PRO A 373 -6.32 25.05 26.87
C PRO A 373 -7.00 23.76 27.33
N LYS A 374 -7.91 23.87 28.32
CA LYS A 374 -8.67 22.73 28.87
C LYS A 374 -9.45 21.96 27.79
N VAL A 375 -9.84 22.64 26.70
CA VAL A 375 -10.52 22.04 25.54
C VAL A 375 -9.68 20.94 24.87
N LEU A 376 -8.35 20.98 25.02
CA LEU A 376 -7.44 20.00 24.38
C LEU A 376 -7.29 18.70 25.17
N ILE A 377 -7.65 18.66 26.46
CA ILE A 377 -7.36 17.52 27.33
C ILE A 377 -8.11 16.26 26.88
N VAL A 378 -9.44 16.35 26.75
CA VAL A 378 -10.26 15.18 26.38
C VAL A 378 -9.94 14.69 24.96
N PRO A 379 -9.83 15.56 23.94
CA PRO A 379 -9.38 15.14 22.61
C PRO A 379 -8.02 14.44 22.62
N SER A 380 -7.07 14.90 23.43
CA SER A 380 -5.74 14.27 23.55
C SER A 380 -5.82 12.87 24.15
N ILE A 381 -6.64 12.67 25.18
CA ILE A 381 -6.87 11.35 25.80
C ILE A 381 -7.54 10.41 24.79
N LEU A 382 -8.60 10.87 24.11
CA LEU A 382 -9.29 10.07 23.09
C LEU A 382 -8.37 9.74 21.92
N TRP A 383 -7.49 10.65 21.50
CA TRP A 383 -6.51 10.39 20.45
C TRP A 383 -5.47 9.35 20.88
N PHE A 384 -5.00 9.44 22.12
CA PHE A 384 -4.10 8.44 22.69
C PHE A 384 -4.75 7.05 22.71
N LEU A 385 -6.02 6.95 23.14
CA LEU A 385 -6.80 5.72 23.08
C LEU A 385 -6.98 5.22 21.63
N ALA A 386 -7.24 6.12 20.68
CA ALA A 386 -7.34 5.78 19.27
C ALA A 386 -6.03 5.14 18.77
N CYS A 387 -4.87 5.71 19.11
CA CYS A 387 -3.56 5.15 18.78
C CYS A 387 -3.34 3.76 19.41
N LEU A 388 -3.77 3.57 20.67
CA LEU A 388 -3.68 2.29 21.37
C LEU A 388 -4.55 1.20 20.75
N PHE A 389 -5.77 1.52 20.31
CA PHE A 389 -6.66 0.56 19.67
C PHE A 389 -6.27 0.26 18.22
N TYR A 390 -5.80 1.28 17.51
CA TYR A 390 -5.38 1.17 16.11
C TYR A 390 -4.16 0.26 15.94
N ALA A 391 -3.18 0.32 16.84
CA ALA A 391 -1.93 -0.45 16.70
C ALA A 391 -2.11 -1.97 16.63
N PRO A 392 -2.83 -2.65 17.55
CA PRO A 392 -3.10 -4.08 17.45
C PRO A 392 -3.99 -4.41 16.25
N ALA A 393 -4.98 -3.57 15.94
CA ALA A 393 -5.84 -3.73 14.76
C ALA A 393 -5.02 -3.72 13.46
N MET A 394 -4.03 -2.82 13.35
CA MET A 394 -3.19 -2.72 12.16
C MET A 394 -2.34 -3.98 11.92
N ILE A 395 -1.72 -4.53 12.96
CA ILE A 395 -0.93 -5.78 12.88
C ILE A 395 -1.83 -6.97 12.57
N TYR A 396 -3.01 -7.02 13.20
CA TYR A 396 -4.01 -8.03 12.94
C TYR A 396 -4.42 -8.04 11.46
N ASN A 397 -4.81 -6.88 10.93
CA ASN A 397 -5.20 -6.73 9.53
C ASN A 397 -4.06 -7.00 8.55
N ALA A 398 -2.82 -6.67 8.91
CA ALA A 398 -1.65 -7.00 8.10
C ALA A 398 -1.48 -8.53 7.97
N ARG A 399 -1.74 -9.28 9.05
CA ARG A 399 -1.71 -10.75 8.99
C ARG A 399 -2.85 -11.32 8.15
N VAL A 400 -4.07 -10.79 8.31
CA VAL A 400 -5.23 -11.19 7.48
C VAL A 400 -4.92 -10.92 6.01
N ASN A 401 -4.29 -9.80 5.67
CA ASN A 401 -3.85 -9.49 4.31
C ASN A 401 -2.80 -10.50 3.81
N GLY A 402 -1.84 -10.87 4.66
CA GLY A 402 -0.84 -11.90 4.34
C GLY A 402 -1.47 -13.26 4.05
N LEU A 403 -2.50 -13.64 4.81
CA LEU A 403 -3.27 -14.86 4.56
C LEU A 403 -4.07 -14.78 3.26
N LEU A 404 -4.70 -13.63 2.97
CA LEU A 404 -5.37 -13.39 1.70
C LEU A 404 -4.39 -13.60 0.54
N ALA A 405 -3.20 -13.01 0.64
CA ALA A 405 -2.14 -13.11 -0.36
C ALA A 405 -1.67 -14.56 -0.56
N LEU A 406 -1.53 -15.32 0.53
CA LEU A 406 -1.08 -16.70 0.48
C LEU A 406 -2.11 -17.63 -0.17
N HIS A 407 -3.39 -17.48 0.16
CA HIS A 407 -4.48 -18.32 -0.37
C HIS A 407 -4.90 -17.89 -1.79
N SER A 408 -4.76 -16.61 -2.13
CA SER A 408 -5.13 -16.06 -3.45
C SER A 408 -3.94 -15.91 -4.40
N LYS A 409 -2.76 -16.43 -4.03
CA LYS A 409 -1.51 -16.34 -4.80
C LYS A 409 -1.64 -16.63 -6.31
N PRO A 410 -2.32 -17.70 -6.78
CA PRO A 410 -2.43 -17.97 -8.22
C PRO A 410 -3.24 -16.92 -8.97
N ASP A 411 -4.27 -16.37 -8.34
CA ASP A 411 -5.21 -15.44 -8.95
C ASP A 411 -4.70 -13.99 -8.90
N LEU A 412 -3.78 -13.69 -7.99
CA LEU A 412 -3.11 -12.38 -7.89
C LEU A 412 -2.15 -12.10 -9.06
N GLY A 413 -1.67 -13.10 -9.80
CA GLY A 413 -0.75 -12.87 -10.92
C GLY A 413 0.57 -12.20 -10.52
N LEU A 414 1.11 -12.56 -9.35
CA LEU A 414 2.32 -11.95 -8.78
C LEU A 414 3.56 -12.26 -9.64
N ILE A 415 4.29 -11.20 -10.04
CA ILE A 415 5.52 -11.30 -10.83
C ILE A 415 6.72 -11.35 -9.87
N THR A 416 7.24 -12.55 -9.63
CA THR A 416 8.31 -12.79 -8.65
C THR A 416 9.72 -12.58 -9.19
N LYS A 417 9.88 -12.51 -10.52
CA LYS A 417 11.15 -12.24 -11.19
C LYS A 417 10.97 -11.09 -12.17
N THR A 418 11.84 -10.09 -12.10
CA THR A 418 12.00 -9.12 -13.19
C THR A 418 12.43 -9.89 -14.43
N GLN A 419 11.80 -9.63 -15.57
CA GLN A 419 12.32 -10.15 -16.84
C GLN A 419 13.73 -9.60 -17.00
N GLU A 420 14.73 -10.48 -17.08
CA GLU A 420 16.07 -10.06 -17.42
C GLU A 420 15.98 -9.37 -18.78
N THR A 421 16.33 -8.09 -18.83
CA THR A 421 16.52 -7.40 -20.09
C THR A 421 17.66 -8.10 -20.79
N LYS A 422 17.34 -9.06 -21.66
CA LYS A 422 18.31 -9.70 -22.53
C LYS A 422 19.05 -8.57 -23.24
N TYR A 423 20.37 -8.49 -23.05
CA TYR A 423 21.18 -7.49 -23.74
C TYR A 423 21.05 -7.77 -25.24
N VAL A 424 20.21 -6.97 -25.90
CA VAL A 424 20.11 -6.95 -27.35
C VAL A 424 21.29 -6.11 -27.82
N SER A 425 22.18 -6.71 -28.61
CA SER A 425 23.34 -5.99 -29.13
C SER A 425 22.89 -4.76 -29.92
N LYS A 426 23.72 -3.70 -29.97
CA LYS A 426 23.40 -2.50 -30.78
C LYS A 426 23.06 -2.86 -32.24
N ALA A 427 23.65 -3.92 -32.78
CA ALA A 427 23.39 -4.43 -34.13
C ALA A 427 21.99 -5.05 -34.28
N GLU A 428 21.54 -5.82 -33.30
CA GLU A 428 20.21 -6.46 -33.29
C GLU A 428 19.09 -5.44 -32.98
N ARG A 429 19.40 -4.38 -32.20
CA ARG A 429 18.51 -3.24 -31.97
C ARG A 429 18.30 -2.38 -33.23
N ALA A 430 19.27 -2.33 -34.14
CA ALA A 430 19.14 -1.67 -35.43
C ALA A 430 18.23 -2.45 -36.42
N GLN A 431 18.07 -3.77 -36.22
CA GLN A 431 17.24 -4.62 -37.08
C GLN A 431 15.75 -4.63 -36.72
N THR A 432 15.38 -4.20 -35.49
CA THR A 432 13.98 -4.23 -35.00
C THR A 432 13.13 -3.01 -35.43
N GLY A 433 13.64 -2.20 -36.36
CA GLY A 433 12.90 -1.11 -37.01
C GLY A 433 12.85 0.18 -36.18
N PRO A 434 12.66 1.35 -36.82
CA PRO A 434 12.66 2.63 -36.13
C PRO A 434 11.46 2.72 -35.18
N ALA A 435 11.67 3.39 -34.03
CA ALA A 435 10.57 3.77 -33.14
C ALA A 435 9.54 4.60 -33.93
N THR A 436 8.27 4.50 -33.54
CA THR A 436 7.15 5.31 -34.05
C THR A 436 7.60 6.72 -34.45
N ALA A 437 7.38 7.09 -35.71
CA ALA A 437 7.89 8.34 -36.29
C ALA A 437 7.65 9.53 -35.35
N ARG A 438 8.70 10.35 -35.15
CA ARG A 438 8.73 11.50 -34.22
C ARG A 438 7.47 12.37 -34.30
N TRP A 439 7.00 12.64 -35.52
CA TRP A 439 5.81 13.44 -35.76
C TRP A 439 4.52 12.77 -35.25
N LYS A 440 4.40 11.44 -35.29
CA LYS A 440 3.24 10.70 -34.76
C LYS A 440 3.18 10.80 -33.24
N LEU A 441 4.30 10.62 -32.55
CA LEU A 441 4.33 10.77 -31.09
C LEU A 441 4.10 12.22 -30.67
N ALA A 442 4.71 13.18 -31.36
CA ALA A 442 4.48 14.60 -31.09
C ALA A 442 3.01 14.99 -31.31
N THR A 443 2.41 14.57 -32.43
CA THR A 443 0.98 14.84 -32.72
C THR A 443 0.06 14.16 -31.73
N ILE A 444 0.32 12.91 -31.32
CA ILE A 444 -0.45 12.25 -30.25
C ILE A 444 -0.31 13.04 -28.94
N GLY A 445 0.89 13.48 -28.57
CA GLY A 445 1.12 14.27 -27.37
C GLY A 445 0.38 15.60 -27.38
N VAL A 446 0.39 16.29 -28.53
CA VAL A 446 -0.34 17.53 -28.73
C VAL A 446 -1.85 17.29 -28.66
N LEU A 447 -2.40 16.35 -29.42
CA LEU A 447 -3.83 16.05 -29.45
C LEU A 447 -4.34 15.60 -28.07
N ALA A 448 -3.61 14.71 -27.40
CA ALA A 448 -3.97 14.25 -26.06
C ALA A 448 -3.84 15.38 -25.03
N GLY A 449 -2.77 16.17 -25.09
CA GLY A 449 -2.55 17.32 -24.22
C GLY A 449 -3.63 18.38 -24.38
N SER A 450 -3.98 18.72 -25.62
CA SER A 450 -5.08 19.65 -25.94
C SER A 450 -6.43 19.09 -25.49
N GLY A 451 -6.69 17.80 -25.70
CA GLY A 451 -7.93 17.16 -25.25
C GLY A 451 -8.09 17.19 -23.72
N VAL A 452 -7.05 16.80 -22.98
CA VAL A 452 -7.03 16.85 -21.51
C VAL A 452 -7.12 18.30 -21.02
N GLY A 453 -6.31 19.21 -21.58
CA GLY A 453 -6.31 20.61 -21.20
C GLY A 453 -7.66 21.28 -21.44
N THR A 454 -8.30 21.04 -22.59
CA THR A 454 -9.63 21.58 -22.92
C THR A 454 -10.71 21.00 -22.01
N GLY A 455 -10.66 19.69 -21.73
CA GLY A 455 -11.56 19.06 -20.77
C GLY A 455 -11.44 19.69 -19.38
N LEU A 456 -10.20 19.91 -18.91
CA LEU A 456 -9.96 20.60 -17.65
C LEU A 456 -10.46 22.05 -17.70
N TYR A 457 -10.18 22.80 -18.77
CA TYR A 457 -10.63 24.18 -18.96
C TYR A 457 -12.12 24.35 -18.70
N PHE A 458 -12.96 23.52 -19.33
CA PHE A 458 -14.42 23.59 -19.13
C PHE A 458 -14.89 23.10 -17.76
N LEU A 459 -14.09 22.26 -17.09
CA LEU A 459 -14.40 21.76 -15.75
C LEU A 459 -13.96 22.73 -14.65
N ILE A 460 -13.09 23.70 -14.91
CA ILE A 460 -12.60 24.68 -13.91
C ILE A 460 -13.71 25.26 -13.01
N PRO A 461 -14.84 25.79 -13.54
CA PRO A 461 -15.88 26.36 -12.68
C PRO A 461 -16.56 25.33 -11.75
N MET A 462 -16.41 24.04 -12.04
CA MET A 462 -16.97 22.94 -11.24
C MET A 462 -15.95 22.31 -10.29
N LEU A 463 -14.66 22.59 -10.46
CA LEU A 463 -13.59 21.96 -9.67
C LEU A 463 -13.20 22.85 -8.48
N PRO A 464 -12.93 22.25 -7.30
CA PRO A 464 -12.39 22.99 -6.17
C PRO A 464 -11.03 23.61 -6.51
N GLU A 465 -10.78 24.84 -6.09
CA GLU A 465 -9.54 25.58 -6.35
C GLU A 465 -8.29 24.80 -5.91
N MET A 466 -8.34 24.15 -4.73
CA MET A 466 -7.27 23.28 -4.24
C MET A 466 -6.92 22.16 -5.23
N LEU A 467 -7.93 21.56 -5.89
CA LEU A 467 -7.70 20.49 -6.84
C LEU A 467 -7.02 21.01 -8.11
N LEU A 468 -7.36 22.22 -8.54
CA LEU A 468 -6.71 22.87 -9.68
C LEU A 468 -5.22 23.12 -9.41
N TYR A 469 -4.87 23.60 -8.21
CA TYR A 469 -3.46 23.71 -7.80
C TYR A 469 -2.75 22.37 -7.69
N VAL A 470 -3.44 21.30 -7.25
CA VAL A 470 -2.88 19.95 -7.27
C VAL A 470 -2.58 19.51 -8.70
N PHE A 471 -3.46 19.78 -9.67
CA PHE A 471 -3.19 19.48 -11.07
C PHE A 471 -2.00 20.28 -11.63
N ILE A 472 -1.90 21.58 -11.31
CA ILE A 472 -0.71 22.39 -11.63
C ILE A 472 0.55 21.75 -11.05
N GLY A 473 0.51 21.35 -9.78
CA GLY A 473 1.63 20.69 -9.11
C GLY A 473 2.04 19.37 -9.79
N ILE A 474 1.07 18.55 -10.19
CA ILE A 474 1.32 17.30 -10.93
C ILE A 474 1.96 17.58 -12.29
N PHE A 475 1.43 18.54 -13.06
CA PHE A 475 2.02 18.92 -14.35
C PHE A 475 3.43 19.49 -14.16
N GLY A 476 3.64 20.35 -13.16
CA GLY A 476 4.95 20.90 -12.81
C GLY A 476 5.98 19.82 -12.48
N LEU A 477 5.64 18.88 -11.59
CA LEU A 477 6.51 17.76 -11.24
C LEU A 477 6.79 16.83 -12.42
N THR A 478 5.79 16.58 -13.27
CA THR A 478 5.96 15.76 -14.48
C THR A 478 6.90 16.44 -15.48
N ASN A 479 6.76 17.75 -15.67
CA ASN A 479 7.64 18.55 -16.51
C ASN A 479 9.09 18.54 -15.97
N LEU A 480 9.29 18.71 -14.67
CA LEU A 480 10.61 18.61 -14.02
C LEU A 480 11.22 17.22 -14.17
N GLY A 481 10.43 16.16 -14.02
CA GLY A 481 10.87 14.78 -14.22
C GLY A 481 11.32 14.51 -15.65
N CYS A 482 10.51 14.92 -16.65
CA CYS A 482 10.85 14.76 -18.07
C CYS A 482 12.07 15.61 -18.48
N PHE A 483 12.18 16.81 -17.92
CA PHE A 483 13.33 17.67 -18.11
C PHE A 483 14.60 17.00 -17.54
N GLY A 484 14.56 16.52 -16.29
CA GLY A 484 15.67 15.86 -15.64
C GLY A 484 16.13 14.59 -16.36
N THR A 485 15.21 13.72 -16.79
CA THR A 485 15.57 12.52 -17.58
C THR A 485 16.21 12.88 -18.91
N THR A 486 15.73 13.94 -19.56
CA THR A 486 16.33 14.46 -20.80
C THR A 486 17.74 15.01 -20.56
N LEU A 487 17.98 15.76 -19.48
CA LEU A 487 19.32 16.23 -19.11
C LEU A 487 20.29 15.07 -18.84
N VAL A 488 19.84 14.04 -18.14
CA VAL A 488 20.65 12.81 -17.94
C VAL A 488 21.02 12.20 -19.29
N LYS A 489 20.08 12.15 -20.23
CA LYS A 489 20.34 11.63 -21.58
C LYS A 489 21.32 12.50 -22.36
N ILE A 490 21.19 13.83 -22.30
CA ILE A 490 22.14 14.77 -22.92
C ILE A 490 23.53 14.56 -22.34
N LYS A 491 23.67 14.46 -21.01
CA LYS A 491 24.95 14.20 -20.35
C LYS A 491 25.59 12.89 -20.84
N GLN A 492 24.79 11.84 -21.00
CA GLN A 492 25.27 10.53 -21.45
C GLN A 492 25.66 10.51 -22.94
N ALA A 493 24.93 11.22 -23.79
CA ALA A 493 25.14 11.17 -25.24
C ALA A 493 26.12 12.24 -25.75
N ASP A 494 26.06 13.45 -25.20
CA ASP A 494 26.75 14.63 -25.73
C ASP A 494 27.73 15.26 -24.72
N GLY A 495 27.78 14.74 -23.49
CA GLY A 495 28.68 15.19 -22.44
C GLY A 495 28.15 16.31 -21.55
N VAL A 496 28.96 16.72 -20.57
CA VAL A 496 28.56 17.61 -19.47
C VAL A 496 28.26 19.03 -19.96
N GLY A 497 29.04 19.58 -20.90
CA GLY A 497 28.84 20.95 -21.39
C GLY A 497 27.46 21.16 -22.04
N GLN A 498 27.02 20.20 -22.87
CA GLN A 498 25.69 20.23 -23.49
C GLN A 498 24.57 20.02 -22.47
N CYS A 499 24.82 19.24 -21.42
CA CYS A 499 23.88 19.09 -20.31
C CYS A 499 23.69 20.40 -19.55
N VAL A 500 24.77 21.14 -19.29
CA VAL A 500 24.71 22.47 -18.65
C VAL A 500 23.94 23.44 -19.53
N LEU A 501 24.19 23.44 -20.85
CA LEU A 501 23.43 24.24 -21.80
C LEU A 501 21.93 23.90 -21.77
N GLY A 502 21.58 22.61 -21.75
CA GLY A 502 20.19 22.16 -21.62
C GLY A 502 19.55 22.54 -20.28
N PHE A 503 20.33 22.61 -19.21
CA PHE A 503 19.83 23.04 -17.90
C PHE A 503 19.39 24.52 -17.92
N PHE A 504 20.20 25.39 -18.55
CA PHE A 504 19.88 26.82 -18.67
C PHE A 504 18.90 27.16 -19.80
N ILE A 505 18.85 26.35 -20.86
CA ILE A 505 17.99 26.56 -22.02
C ILE A 505 17.04 25.36 -22.17
N SER A 506 15.87 25.44 -21.52
CA SER A 506 14.89 24.35 -21.52
C SER A 506 14.41 23.95 -22.93
N LEU A 507 14.27 24.91 -23.84
CA LEU A 507 13.94 24.65 -25.25
C LEU A 507 15.02 23.83 -25.97
N TYR A 508 16.29 24.05 -25.64
CA TYR A 508 17.40 23.25 -26.18
C TYR A 508 17.28 21.80 -25.69
N ALA A 509 17.07 21.60 -24.38
CA ALA A 509 16.86 20.27 -23.81
C ALA A 509 15.66 19.57 -24.45
N TYR A 510 14.54 20.27 -24.63
CA TYR A 510 13.35 19.74 -25.27
C TYR A 510 13.59 19.33 -26.74
N GLY A 511 14.26 20.18 -27.52
CA GLY A 511 14.63 19.88 -28.90
C GLY A 511 15.54 18.65 -29.01
N LYS A 512 16.56 18.55 -28.15
CA LYS A 512 17.48 17.41 -28.08
C LYS A 512 16.78 16.13 -27.62
N GLY A 513 15.87 16.22 -26.66
CA GLY A 513 15.05 15.09 -26.22
C GLY A 513 14.30 14.45 -27.39
N TRP A 514 13.73 15.25 -28.28
CA TRP A 514 13.08 14.76 -29.49
C TRP A 514 14.04 14.19 -30.55
N VAL A 515 15.28 14.66 -30.63
CA VAL A 515 16.33 14.04 -31.45
C VAL A 515 16.68 12.64 -30.91
N TYR A 516 16.72 12.48 -29.59
CA TYR A 516 16.95 11.16 -28.99
C TYR A 516 15.74 10.24 -29.10
N ALA A 517 14.53 10.76 -29.05
CA ALA A 517 13.29 10.00 -29.22
C ALA A 517 13.20 9.24 -30.56
N GLU A 518 13.88 9.74 -31.60
CA GLU A 518 13.96 9.07 -32.90
C GLU A 518 14.76 7.77 -32.84
N LYS A 519 15.76 7.70 -31.95
CA LYS A 519 16.69 6.57 -31.83
C LYS A 519 16.39 5.70 -30.61
N ASP A 520 15.67 6.23 -29.63
CA ASP A 520 15.40 5.57 -28.36
C ASP A 520 13.91 5.63 -28.01
N LYS A 521 13.28 4.46 -28.00
CA LYS A 521 11.85 4.29 -27.71
C LYS A 521 11.46 4.81 -26.32
N GLU A 522 12.36 4.69 -25.33
CA GLU A 522 12.10 5.19 -23.98
C GLU A 522 12.04 6.72 -23.98
N MET A 523 12.93 7.38 -24.71
CA MET A 523 12.89 8.83 -24.91
C MET A 523 11.63 9.25 -25.67
N GLY A 524 11.12 8.43 -26.60
CA GLY A 524 9.83 8.65 -27.24
C GLY A 524 8.68 8.78 -26.24
N SER A 525 8.59 7.89 -25.25
CA SER A 525 7.59 7.96 -24.18
C SER A 525 7.77 9.16 -23.25
N VAL A 526 9.03 9.50 -22.91
CA VAL A 526 9.35 10.69 -22.11
C VAL A 526 8.91 11.96 -22.83
N MET A 527 9.28 12.12 -24.10
CA MET A 527 8.92 13.32 -24.88
C MET A 527 7.43 13.43 -25.14
N LEU A 528 6.74 12.32 -25.38
CA LEU A 528 5.28 12.28 -25.47
C LEU A 528 4.63 12.82 -24.20
N THR A 529 5.07 12.31 -23.05
CA THR A 529 4.55 12.71 -21.73
C THR A 529 4.86 14.18 -21.45
N TRP A 530 6.08 14.62 -21.74
CA TRP A 530 6.51 16.01 -21.57
C TRP A 530 5.64 16.97 -22.40
N THR A 531 5.39 16.62 -23.66
CA THR A 531 4.56 17.44 -24.58
C THR A 531 3.13 17.54 -24.09
N LEU A 532 2.54 16.40 -23.70
CA LEU A 532 1.18 16.33 -23.15
C LEU A 532 1.05 17.20 -21.90
N SER A 533 1.96 17.04 -20.94
CA SER A 533 1.95 17.79 -19.68
C SER A 533 2.20 19.28 -19.85
N LEU A 534 3.08 19.68 -20.77
CA LEU A 534 3.28 21.10 -21.10
C LEU A 534 1.98 21.71 -21.63
N ILE A 535 1.33 21.07 -22.60
CA ILE A 535 0.13 21.62 -23.24
C ILE A 535 -1.05 21.63 -22.26
N ALA A 536 -1.33 20.50 -21.61
CA ALA A 536 -2.43 20.42 -20.65
C ALA A 536 -2.25 21.38 -19.46
N GLY A 537 -1.02 21.50 -18.94
CA GLY A 537 -0.71 22.42 -17.85
C GLY A 537 -0.87 23.89 -18.23
N ASN A 538 -0.40 24.29 -19.42
CA ASN A 538 -0.58 25.68 -19.89
C ASN A 538 -2.06 26.01 -20.15
N ILE A 539 -2.84 25.10 -20.75
CA ILE A 539 -4.28 25.32 -20.95
C ILE A 539 -5.01 25.43 -19.60
N LEU A 540 -4.64 24.61 -18.61
CA LEU A 540 -5.20 24.69 -17.27
C LEU A 540 -4.91 26.06 -16.63
N VAL A 541 -3.67 26.54 -16.68
CA VAL A 541 -3.28 27.86 -16.14
C VAL A 541 -4.04 28.98 -16.86
N LEU A 542 -4.13 28.94 -18.19
CA LEU A 542 -4.91 29.91 -18.97
C LEU A 542 -6.39 29.89 -18.60
N GLY A 543 -6.95 28.69 -18.39
CA GLY A 543 -8.33 28.57 -17.93
C GLY A 543 -8.54 29.14 -16.53
N MET A 544 -7.59 28.90 -15.61
CA MET A 544 -7.68 29.45 -14.26
C MET A 544 -7.58 30.98 -14.27
N ASP A 545 -6.73 31.55 -15.11
CA ASP A 545 -6.65 33.00 -15.33
C ASP A 545 -7.97 33.54 -15.90
N HIS A 546 -8.50 32.91 -16.96
CA HIS A 546 -9.77 33.28 -17.57
C HIS A 546 -10.95 33.25 -16.59
N HIS A 547 -10.96 32.28 -15.67
CA HIS A 547 -11.97 32.17 -14.62
C HIS A 547 -11.66 33.01 -13.38
N GLY A 548 -10.61 33.84 -13.39
CA GLY A 548 -10.27 34.78 -12.33
C GLY A 548 -9.73 34.13 -11.06
N LEU A 549 -9.14 32.94 -11.14
CA LEU A 549 -8.56 32.21 -10.00
C LEU A 549 -7.08 32.54 -9.76
N LEU A 550 -6.36 33.01 -10.78
CA LEU A 550 -4.93 33.37 -10.66
C LEU A 550 -4.69 34.85 -10.41
N ASN A 551 -5.64 35.68 -10.82
CA ASN A 551 -5.64 37.08 -10.44
C ASN A 551 -6.23 37.14 -9.05
N ASP A 552 -5.36 37.14 -8.03
CA ASP A 552 -5.63 37.91 -6.82
C ASP A 552 -6.06 39.28 -7.35
N LYS A 553 -7.37 39.55 -7.37
CA LYS A 553 -7.85 40.91 -7.62
C LYS A 553 -6.98 41.75 -6.71
N GLU A 554 -6.15 42.61 -7.31
CA GLU A 554 -5.52 43.70 -6.60
C GLU A 554 -6.61 44.22 -5.70
N LYS A 555 -6.41 44.00 -4.39
CA LYS A 555 -7.25 44.61 -3.38
C LYS A 555 -7.25 46.07 -3.82
N PRO A 556 -8.39 46.64 -4.28
CA PRO A 556 -8.36 47.99 -4.81
C PRO A 556 -7.65 48.83 -3.76
N PRO A 557 -6.68 49.70 -4.14
CA PRO A 557 -6.07 50.60 -3.17
C PRO A 557 -7.23 51.22 -2.42
N ALA A 558 -7.21 51.11 -1.09
CA ALA A 558 -8.34 51.36 -0.20
C ALA A 558 -8.92 52.77 -0.43
N ALA A 559 -9.77 52.89 -1.44
CA ALA A 559 -10.39 54.11 -1.89
C ALA A 559 -11.85 53.74 -2.12
N ASN A 560 -12.67 54.25 -1.22
CA ASN A 560 -14.13 54.25 -1.23
C ASN A 560 -14.79 52.94 -0.79
N ALA A 561 -14.60 52.60 0.49
CA ALA A 561 -15.71 51.99 1.23
C ALA A 561 -16.81 53.07 1.38
N PRO A 562 -18.07 52.80 1.02
CA PRO A 562 -19.17 53.72 1.28
C PRO A 562 -19.33 53.93 2.79
N ALA A 563 -19.67 55.17 3.13
CA ALA A 563 -19.83 55.67 4.48
C ALA A 563 -20.69 54.73 5.35
N GLU A 564 -20.22 54.61 6.60
CA GLU A 564 -20.84 53.91 7.71
C GLU A 564 -22.35 54.14 7.78
N VAL A 565 -23.11 53.06 7.83
CA VAL A 565 -24.47 53.10 8.39
C VAL A 565 -24.30 53.22 9.91
N PRO A 566 -24.85 54.25 10.57
CA PRO A 566 -24.74 54.38 12.02
C PRO A 566 -25.45 53.23 12.72
N VAL A 567 -24.72 52.54 13.58
CA VAL A 567 -25.28 51.59 14.56
C VAL A 567 -26.02 52.43 15.60
N GLY A 568 -27.33 52.55 15.42
CA GLY A 568 -28.18 53.30 16.31
C GLY A 568 -29.65 53.06 16.01
N GLU A 569 -30.12 51.81 16.18
CA GLU A 569 -31.51 51.51 16.53
C GLU A 569 -31.63 50.01 16.83
N ALA A 570 -31.40 49.68 18.10
CA ALA A 570 -31.87 48.44 18.70
C ALA A 570 -32.90 48.81 19.77
N ALA A 571 -34.18 48.57 19.47
CA ALA A 571 -35.27 48.16 20.38
C ALA A 571 -36.64 48.56 19.79
N PRO A 572 -37.74 47.85 20.11
CA PRO A 572 -37.87 46.77 21.11
C PRO A 572 -37.82 45.34 20.54
#